data_AF-A0A3M6WIP3-F1
#
_entry.id   AF-A0A3M6WIP3-F1
#
_cell.length_a   1.000
_cell.length_b   1.000
_cell.length_c   1.000
_cell.angle_alpha   90.00
_cell.angle_beta   90.00
_cell.angle_gamma   90.00
#
_symmetry.space_group_name_H-M   'P 1'
#
loop_
_entity.id
_entity.type
_entity.pdbx_description
1 polymer ?
#
loop_
_entity_poly.entity_id
_entity_poly.type
_entity_poly.pdbx_seq_one_letter_code
_entity_poly.pdbx_strand_id
1 'polypeptide(L)'
;MAQMQGWHDNCEGMLCDVRVRETVRACIDRCLQRFGRIDIIVNCTGYGVIGACEDQDPSDLRSQFETNFLGTLNIIQLSLPYFRQKSSSSPGYDDESTPSTSGGTGGGGGGGSSGGRYLIFSSTSGALGVPGLGPYCATKYATEGLIESMLYEIDTFGIKATLVEPGHMRLDEPTGLDDKANNGSYHSSSDPTYPPPALPQPNQAPSNKPPSTTDTAANNTSTTAHPPLRRYGHFFVKPPSHPYATPHAPAGHARRVVQWLADRQPTSAVKSAELVWQLGHCRFPPLRLLLGSFAVESVRDRLKSITEEIEDWKFLHFPVGGGEGGEGGGGKSGGSGKGGAEEEDGDGMEGLGEDEEGGAGEEGEV
;
A
#
# COMPACT_ATOMS: atom_id res chain seq x y z
N MET A 1 -26.94 -15.37 -4.55
CA MET A 1 -25.99 -16.30 -5.20
C MET A 1 -26.11 -16.38 -6.73
N ALA A 2 -26.78 -15.42 -7.42
CA ALA A 2 -26.89 -15.46 -8.89
C ALA A 2 -25.56 -15.15 -9.62
N GLN A 3 -24.66 -14.37 -9.01
CA GLN A 3 -23.32 -14.02 -9.55
C GLN A 3 -22.34 -15.20 -9.60
N MET A 4 -22.72 -16.35 -9.05
CA MET A 4 -21.89 -17.53 -8.92
C MET A 4 -22.22 -18.64 -9.93
N GLN A 5 -23.20 -18.39 -10.80
CA GLN A 5 -23.52 -19.33 -11.87
C GLN A 5 -22.32 -19.43 -12.84
N GLY A 6 -21.86 -20.66 -13.10
CA GLY A 6 -20.74 -20.93 -14.00
C GLY A 6 -19.35 -20.90 -13.35
N TRP A 7 -19.25 -20.77 -12.03
CA TRP A 7 -17.98 -20.99 -11.33
C TRP A 7 -17.55 -22.45 -11.39
N HIS A 8 -16.24 -22.71 -11.34
CA HIS A 8 -15.68 -24.06 -11.36
C HIS A 8 -16.19 -24.89 -10.18
N ASP A 9 -16.33 -26.21 -10.34
CA ASP A 9 -16.80 -27.14 -9.30
C ASP A 9 -15.94 -27.18 -8.02
N ASN A 10 -14.73 -26.58 -8.08
CA ASN A 10 -13.79 -26.47 -6.98
C ASN A 10 -13.91 -25.12 -6.26
N CYS A 11 -14.85 -24.28 -6.67
CA CYS A 11 -15.15 -23.01 -6.03
C CYS A 11 -16.41 -23.16 -5.17
N GLU A 12 -16.30 -22.80 -3.90
CA GLU A 12 -17.45 -22.68 -3.00
C GLU A 12 -17.54 -21.25 -2.52
N GLY A 13 -18.63 -20.57 -2.88
CA GLY A 13 -18.90 -19.23 -2.37
C GLY A 13 -19.81 -19.28 -1.18
N MET A 14 -19.55 -18.36 -0.27
CA MET A 14 -20.19 -18.26 1.02
C MET A 14 -20.38 -16.77 1.32
N LEU A 15 -21.45 -16.44 2.06
CA LEU A 15 -21.61 -15.10 2.60
C LEU A 15 -20.71 -14.98 3.83
N CYS A 16 -19.75 -14.05 3.79
CA CYS A 16 -18.83 -13.77 4.88
C CYS A 16 -18.81 -12.26 5.14
N ASP A 17 -19.33 -11.83 6.28
CA ASP A 17 -19.14 -10.47 6.78
C ASP A 17 -18.04 -10.52 7.83
N VAL A 18 -16.84 -10.05 7.49
CA VAL A 18 -15.66 -10.15 8.35
C VAL A 18 -15.84 -9.44 9.71
N ARG A 19 -16.78 -8.50 9.80
CA ARG A 19 -17.15 -7.82 11.05
C ARG A 19 -17.90 -8.74 12.01
N VAL A 20 -18.59 -9.75 11.48
CA VAL A 20 -19.36 -10.74 12.24
C VAL A 20 -18.55 -12.02 12.33
N ARG A 21 -17.88 -12.18 13.47
CA ARG A 21 -16.92 -13.27 13.74
C ARG A 21 -17.50 -14.66 13.48
N GLU A 22 -18.78 -14.87 13.76
CA GLU A 22 -19.49 -16.14 13.55
C GLU A 22 -19.57 -16.51 12.07
N THR A 23 -19.72 -15.52 11.18
CA THR A 23 -19.76 -15.78 9.73
C THR A 23 -18.39 -16.18 9.19
N VAL A 24 -17.32 -15.58 9.71
CA VAL A 24 -15.93 -15.97 9.39
C VAL A 24 -15.67 -17.41 9.84
N ARG A 25 -16.08 -17.76 11.06
CA ARG A 25 -15.98 -19.14 11.58
C ARG A 25 -16.74 -20.11 10.68
N ALA A 26 -17.99 -19.81 10.35
CA ALA A 26 -18.81 -20.66 9.49
C ALA A 26 -18.14 -20.91 8.12
N CYS A 27 -17.50 -19.89 7.52
CA CYS A 27 -16.76 -20.05 6.27
C CYS A 27 -15.52 -20.94 6.43
N ILE A 28 -14.76 -20.80 7.52
CA ILE A 28 -13.59 -21.66 7.81
C ILE A 28 -14.04 -23.11 8.00
N ASP A 29 -15.05 -23.35 8.84
CA ASP A 29 -15.56 -24.68 9.14
C ASP A 29 -16.11 -25.35 7.86
N ARG A 30 -16.83 -24.59 7.04
CA ARG A 30 -17.37 -25.08 5.77
C ARG A 30 -16.27 -25.43 4.77
N CYS A 31 -15.24 -24.59 4.66
CA CYS A 31 -14.08 -24.86 3.81
C CYS A 31 -13.37 -26.16 4.25
N LEU A 32 -13.15 -26.35 5.55
CA LEU A 32 -12.57 -27.58 6.10
C LEU A 32 -13.47 -28.80 5.85
N GLN A 33 -14.78 -28.65 5.99
CA GLN A 33 -15.75 -29.73 5.70
C GLN A 33 -15.72 -30.16 4.23
N ARG A 34 -15.61 -29.19 3.30
CA ARG A 34 -15.66 -29.46 1.85
C ARG A 34 -14.32 -29.94 1.30
N PHE A 35 -13.24 -29.27 1.67
CA PHE A 35 -11.91 -29.45 1.07
C PHE A 35 -10.92 -30.21 1.96
N GLY A 36 -11.26 -30.45 3.23
CA GLY A 36 -10.44 -31.19 4.19
C GLY A 36 -9.22 -30.43 4.73
N ARG A 37 -8.81 -29.33 4.08
CA ARG A 37 -7.67 -28.51 4.49
C ARG A 37 -7.78 -27.06 4.05
N ILE A 38 -7.07 -26.19 4.78
CA ILE A 38 -6.76 -24.83 4.35
C ILE A 38 -5.24 -24.70 4.31
N ASP A 39 -4.72 -24.12 3.24
CA ASP A 39 -3.29 -23.87 3.06
C ASP A 39 -2.96 -22.39 3.05
N ILE A 40 -3.79 -21.62 2.34
CA ILE A 40 -3.60 -20.20 2.10
C ILE A 40 -4.91 -19.49 2.43
N ILE A 41 -4.82 -18.42 3.21
CA ILE A 41 -5.91 -17.47 3.43
C ILE A 41 -5.51 -16.16 2.77
N VAL A 42 -6.30 -15.76 1.77
CA VAL A 42 -6.16 -14.46 1.11
C VAL A 42 -7.24 -13.53 1.67
N ASN A 43 -6.83 -12.52 2.42
CA ASN A 43 -7.75 -11.50 2.92
C ASN A 43 -7.70 -10.27 2.00
N CYS A 44 -8.71 -10.15 1.14
CA CYS A 44 -8.91 -9.00 0.25
C CYS A 44 -9.98 -8.02 0.77
N THR A 45 -10.47 -8.20 2.00
CA THR A 45 -11.58 -7.40 2.50
C THR A 45 -11.10 -6.03 2.93
N GLY A 46 -11.71 -4.98 2.39
CA GLY A 46 -11.51 -3.63 2.86
C GLY A 46 -12.19 -2.60 1.96
N TYR A 47 -12.41 -1.42 2.51
CA TYR A 47 -12.95 -0.29 1.78
C TYR A 47 -12.42 1.02 2.38
N GLY A 48 -12.54 2.12 1.64
CA GLY A 48 -12.14 3.44 2.12
C GLY A 48 -13.18 4.52 1.86
N VAL A 49 -13.09 5.61 2.61
CA VAL A 49 -13.90 6.80 2.39
C VAL A 49 -12.97 7.97 2.07
N ILE A 50 -13.22 8.59 0.92
CA ILE A 50 -12.50 9.75 0.43
C ILE A 50 -13.28 11.02 0.80
N GLY A 51 -12.66 11.87 1.59
CA GLY A 51 -13.21 13.15 2.04
C GLY A 51 -12.21 13.85 2.94
N ALA A 52 -12.37 15.16 3.15
CA ALA A 52 -11.58 15.85 4.16
C ALA A 52 -11.70 15.14 5.51
N CYS A 53 -10.66 15.19 6.35
CA CYS A 53 -10.68 14.49 7.65
C CYS A 53 -11.89 14.93 8.49
N GLU A 54 -12.21 16.23 8.46
CA GLU A 54 -13.37 16.82 9.14
C GLU A 54 -14.73 16.42 8.52
N ASP A 55 -14.76 16.05 7.23
CA ASP A 55 -16.00 15.68 6.52
C ASP A 55 -16.38 14.19 6.68
N GLN A 56 -15.55 13.38 7.35
CA GLN A 56 -15.82 11.96 7.55
C GLN A 56 -16.66 11.73 8.81
N ASP A 57 -17.75 10.98 8.67
CA ASP A 57 -18.64 10.74 9.81
C ASP A 57 -17.99 9.74 10.78
N PRO A 58 -18.21 9.89 12.11
CA PRO A 58 -17.69 8.93 13.08
C PRO A 58 -18.11 7.48 12.80
N SER A 59 -19.29 7.25 12.22
CA SER A 59 -19.76 5.92 11.81
C SER A 59 -18.94 5.33 10.67
N ASP A 60 -18.51 6.16 9.71
CA ASP A 60 -17.70 5.73 8.56
C ASP A 60 -16.30 5.34 9.02
N LEU A 61 -15.72 6.13 9.92
CA LEU A 61 -14.41 5.84 10.53
C LEU A 61 -14.45 4.51 11.27
N ARG A 62 -15.42 4.32 12.17
CA ARG A 62 -15.59 3.06 12.91
C ARG A 62 -15.77 1.89 11.95
N SER A 63 -16.63 2.04 10.96
CA SER A 63 -16.92 0.96 10.00
C SER A 63 -15.70 0.58 9.15
N GLN A 64 -14.82 1.54 8.82
CA GLN A 64 -13.54 1.26 8.18
C GLN A 64 -12.62 0.44 9.10
N PHE A 65 -12.51 0.79 10.39
CA PHE A 65 -11.73 -0.01 11.36
C PHE A 65 -12.34 -1.41 11.58
N GLU A 66 -13.65 -1.51 11.73
CA GLU A 66 -14.37 -2.78 11.89
C GLU A 66 -14.10 -3.71 10.70
N THR A 67 -14.09 -3.18 9.48
CA THR A 67 -13.92 -3.99 8.27
C THR A 67 -12.46 -4.28 7.97
N ASN A 68 -11.62 -3.23 7.89
CA ASN A 68 -10.25 -3.34 7.41
C ASN A 68 -9.30 -3.92 8.46
N PHE A 69 -9.54 -3.62 9.74
CA PHE A 69 -8.66 -4.03 10.85
C PHE A 69 -9.28 -5.16 11.67
N LEU A 70 -10.41 -4.93 12.34
CA LEU A 70 -11.03 -5.95 13.21
C LEU A 70 -11.49 -7.17 12.42
N GLY A 71 -11.98 -6.98 11.18
CA GLY A 71 -12.30 -8.07 10.27
C GLY A 71 -11.08 -8.93 9.92
N THR A 72 -9.94 -8.29 9.63
CA THR A 72 -8.66 -8.99 9.43
C THR A 72 -8.25 -9.77 10.67
N LEU A 73 -8.36 -9.15 11.85
CA LEU A 73 -8.06 -9.81 13.13
C LEU A 73 -8.99 -11.00 13.41
N ASN A 74 -10.27 -10.89 13.07
CA ASN A 74 -11.23 -11.98 13.21
C ASN A 74 -10.82 -13.20 12.39
N ILE A 75 -10.45 -12.99 11.12
CA ILE A 75 -9.95 -14.04 10.23
C ILE A 75 -8.73 -14.71 10.88
N ILE A 76 -7.71 -13.93 11.22
CA ILE A 76 -6.46 -14.43 11.81
C ILE A 76 -6.72 -15.24 13.08
N GLN A 77 -7.44 -14.68 14.05
CA GLN A 77 -7.65 -15.35 15.34
C GLN A 77 -8.46 -16.65 15.22
N LEU A 78 -9.33 -16.77 14.22
CA LEU A 78 -10.12 -17.98 13.99
C LEU A 78 -9.34 -19.05 13.21
N SER A 79 -8.45 -18.68 12.29
CA SER A 79 -7.70 -19.64 11.48
C SER A 79 -6.32 -19.99 12.03
N LEU A 80 -5.69 -19.11 12.81
CA LEU A 80 -4.33 -19.31 13.31
C LEU A 80 -4.20 -20.57 14.19
N PRO A 81 -5.15 -20.90 15.09
CA PRO A 81 -5.09 -22.16 15.84
C PRO A 81 -5.05 -23.40 14.95
N TYR A 82 -5.80 -23.41 13.84
CA TYR A 82 -5.80 -24.50 12.87
C TYR A 82 -4.43 -24.64 12.19
N PHE A 83 -3.84 -23.54 11.70
CA PHE A 83 -2.50 -23.56 11.11
C PHE A 83 -1.42 -24.01 12.09
N ARG A 84 -1.50 -23.55 13.35
CA ARG A 84 -0.57 -23.96 14.42
C ARG A 84 -0.65 -25.46 14.72
N GLN A 85 -1.86 -26.02 14.83
CA GLN A 85 -2.06 -27.45 15.07
C GLN A 85 -1.50 -28.30 13.92
N LYS A 86 -1.77 -27.90 12.67
CA LYS A 86 -1.24 -28.58 11.48
C LYS A 86 0.29 -28.63 11.48
N SER A 87 0.95 -27.53 11.87
CA SER A 87 2.41 -27.46 12.00
C SER A 87 2.95 -28.47 13.01
N SER A 88 2.34 -28.56 14.20
CA SER A 88 2.77 -29.52 15.24
C SER A 88 2.61 -31.00 14.86
N SER A 89 1.71 -31.30 13.93
CA SER A 89 1.43 -32.67 13.46
C SER A 89 2.36 -33.16 12.35
N SER A 90 3.27 -32.32 11.85
CA SER A 90 4.32 -32.73 10.91
C SER A 90 5.67 -32.76 11.60
N PRO A 91 6.26 -33.94 11.85
CA PRO A 91 7.61 -34.03 12.38
C PRO A 91 8.58 -33.63 11.26
N GLY A 92 9.07 -32.39 11.31
CA GLY A 92 10.13 -31.88 10.47
C GLY A 92 11.31 -31.45 11.33
N TYR A 93 12.15 -32.41 11.71
CA TYR A 93 13.49 -32.13 12.20
C TYR A 93 14.45 -32.67 11.14
N ASP A 94 14.85 -31.81 10.21
CA ASP A 94 15.95 -32.08 9.29
C ASP A 94 17.25 -31.86 10.09
N ASP A 95 17.75 -32.93 10.71
CA ASP A 95 19.08 -32.96 11.32
C ASP A 95 20.14 -32.98 10.19
N GLU A 96 20.75 -31.82 9.92
CA GLU A 96 21.79 -31.63 8.91
C GLU A 96 23.16 -32.19 9.35
N SER A 97 23.21 -33.26 10.14
CA SER A 97 24.45 -33.84 10.69
C SER A 97 24.87 -35.20 10.10
N THR A 98 24.17 -35.73 9.09
CA THR A 98 24.62 -36.95 8.37
C THR A 98 25.02 -36.66 6.91
N PRO A 99 26.28 -36.87 6.51
CA PRO A 99 26.67 -36.72 5.10
C PRO A 99 26.15 -37.92 4.29
N SER A 100 25.08 -37.71 3.52
CA SER A 100 24.52 -38.75 2.65
C SER A 100 25.41 -38.96 1.42
N THR A 101 26.10 -40.10 1.39
CA THR A 101 26.84 -40.56 0.21
C THR A 101 25.92 -41.48 -0.59
N SER A 102 25.14 -40.95 -1.53
CA SER A 102 24.59 -41.73 -2.65
C SER A 102 23.97 -40.82 -3.69
N GLY A 103 24.60 -40.77 -4.87
CA GLY A 103 24.04 -40.15 -6.05
C GLY A 103 22.77 -40.86 -6.51
N GLY A 104 21.72 -40.07 -6.71
CA GLY A 104 20.45 -40.50 -7.29
C GLY A 104 19.72 -39.30 -7.85
N THR A 105 19.69 -39.18 -9.17
CA THR A 105 18.84 -38.24 -9.92
C THR A 105 17.37 -38.62 -9.69
N GLY A 106 16.65 -37.82 -8.90
CA GLY A 106 15.23 -38.01 -8.59
C GLY A 106 14.53 -36.65 -8.47
N GLY A 107 13.37 -36.53 -9.12
CA GLY A 107 12.64 -35.27 -9.32
C GLY A 107 12.34 -34.49 -8.04
N GLY A 108 12.40 -33.16 -8.18
CA GLY A 108 12.08 -32.20 -7.13
C GLY A 108 10.63 -32.30 -6.67
N GLY A 109 10.42 -33.03 -5.58
CA GLY A 109 9.19 -33.03 -4.79
C GLY A 109 9.55 -32.73 -3.34
N GLY A 110 9.94 -31.48 -3.06
CA GLY A 110 10.30 -31.00 -1.72
C GLY A 110 9.06 -30.86 -0.83
N GLY A 111 8.51 -31.98 -0.39
CA GLY A 111 7.40 -32.07 0.55
C GLY A 111 7.86 -31.88 2.01
N GLY A 112 8.46 -30.74 2.32
CA GLY A 112 8.55 -30.27 3.71
C GLY A 112 7.19 -29.68 4.09
N SER A 113 6.60 -30.13 5.20
CA SER A 113 5.27 -29.70 5.62
C SER A 113 5.18 -28.17 5.72
N SER A 114 4.45 -27.56 4.79
CA SER A 114 4.30 -26.11 4.76
C SER A 114 3.27 -25.69 5.80
N GLY A 115 3.70 -24.86 6.75
CA GLY A 115 2.79 -24.11 7.61
C GLY A 115 1.82 -23.27 6.77
N GLY A 116 0.70 -22.89 7.37
CA GLY A 116 -0.31 -22.08 6.68
C GLY A 116 0.23 -20.72 6.25
N ARG A 117 -0.42 -20.10 5.27
CA ARG A 117 0.01 -18.82 4.69
C ARG A 117 -1.12 -17.80 4.70
N TYR A 118 -0.77 -16.56 5.03
CA TYR A 118 -1.66 -15.40 4.91
C TYR A 118 -1.18 -14.46 3.81
N LEU A 119 -2.05 -14.12 2.88
CA LEU A 119 -1.84 -13.06 1.90
C LEU A 119 -2.85 -11.95 2.21
N ILE A 120 -2.41 -10.86 2.81
CA ILE A 120 -3.28 -9.83 3.37
C ILE A 120 -3.15 -8.58 2.52
N PHE A 121 -4.25 -8.16 1.89
CA PHE A 121 -4.25 -6.95 1.09
C PHE A 121 -4.23 -5.71 2.00
N SER A 122 -3.06 -5.07 2.05
CA SER A 122 -2.88 -3.73 2.56
C SER A 122 -3.20 -2.71 1.45
N SER A 123 -2.34 -1.72 1.26
CA SER A 123 -2.35 -0.66 0.25
C SER A 123 -1.04 0.07 0.39
N THR A 124 -0.59 0.78 -0.66
CA THR A 124 0.47 1.78 -0.50
C THR A 124 0.16 2.81 0.61
N SER A 125 -1.11 3.01 0.94
CA SER A 125 -1.57 3.83 2.08
C SER A 125 -1.24 3.27 3.46
N GLY A 126 -0.71 2.06 3.57
CA GLY A 126 -0.13 1.53 4.81
C GLY A 126 1.29 2.03 5.08
N ALA A 127 1.94 2.64 4.08
CA ALA A 127 3.24 3.31 4.19
C ALA A 127 3.18 4.80 3.82
N LEU A 128 2.03 5.30 3.35
CA LEU A 128 1.86 6.66 2.83
C LEU A 128 0.61 7.35 3.40
N GLY A 129 0.74 8.63 3.73
CA GLY A 129 -0.42 9.49 3.95
C GLY A 129 -0.97 9.98 2.61
N VAL A 130 -2.26 9.72 2.33
CA VAL A 130 -2.91 10.16 1.08
C VAL A 130 -3.97 11.22 1.39
N PRO A 131 -3.96 12.38 0.72
CA PRO A 131 -4.95 13.44 0.94
C PRO A 131 -6.39 12.92 0.80
N GLY A 132 -7.20 13.15 1.84
CA GLY A 132 -8.59 12.74 1.89
C GLY A 132 -8.85 11.28 2.28
N LEU A 133 -7.80 10.51 2.58
CA LEU A 133 -7.90 9.10 2.99
C LEU A 133 -7.38 8.86 4.42
N GLY A 134 -7.30 9.89 5.26
CA GLY A 134 -6.72 9.80 6.61
C GLY A 134 -7.17 8.57 7.42
N PRO A 135 -8.48 8.37 7.65
CA PRO A 135 -8.99 7.18 8.33
C PRO A 135 -8.65 5.86 7.64
N TYR A 136 -8.72 5.80 6.30
CA TYR A 136 -8.34 4.61 5.54
C TYR A 136 -6.84 4.28 5.72
N CYS A 137 -5.96 5.27 5.55
CA CYS A 137 -4.53 5.13 5.82
C CYS A 137 -4.31 4.60 7.24
N ALA A 138 -4.94 5.19 8.25
CA ALA A 138 -4.81 4.74 9.64
C ALA A 138 -5.18 3.25 9.81
N THR A 139 -6.25 2.77 9.15
CA THR A 139 -6.59 1.34 9.19
C THR A 139 -5.53 0.45 8.53
N LYS A 140 -4.89 0.92 7.45
CA LYS A 140 -3.87 0.16 6.73
C LYS A 140 -2.55 0.12 7.51
N TYR A 141 -2.12 1.23 8.09
CA TYR A 141 -1.00 1.26 9.05
C TYR A 141 -1.25 0.31 10.24
N ALA A 142 -2.46 0.34 10.81
CA ALA A 142 -2.81 -0.56 11.92
C ALA A 142 -2.76 -2.04 11.50
N THR A 143 -3.28 -2.37 10.31
CA THR A 143 -3.19 -3.73 9.77
C THR A 143 -1.74 -4.14 9.53
N GLU A 144 -0.91 -3.31 8.91
CA GLU A 144 0.51 -3.65 8.69
C GLU A 144 1.27 -3.84 10.00
N GLY A 145 1.08 -2.96 10.97
CA GLY A 145 1.69 -3.09 12.30
C GLY A 145 1.27 -4.36 13.04
N LEU A 146 0.00 -4.77 12.90
CA LEU A 146 -0.48 -6.05 13.42
C LEU A 146 0.25 -7.23 12.77
N ILE A 147 0.37 -7.24 11.45
CA ILE A 147 1.00 -8.36 10.73
C ILE A 147 2.50 -8.42 11.00
N GLU A 148 3.18 -7.28 10.99
CA GLU A 148 4.60 -7.17 11.29
C GLU A 148 4.92 -7.67 12.70
N SER A 149 4.11 -7.29 13.69
CA SER A 149 4.25 -7.78 15.08
C SER A 149 3.98 -9.28 15.17
N MET A 150 2.92 -9.76 14.50
CA MET A 150 2.52 -11.18 14.53
C MET A 150 3.57 -12.11 13.91
N LEU A 151 4.38 -11.64 12.95
CA LEU A 151 5.39 -12.49 12.30
C LEU A 151 6.36 -13.13 13.30
N TYR A 152 6.78 -12.40 14.32
CA TYR A 152 7.66 -12.91 15.37
C TYR A 152 7.03 -14.05 16.18
N GLU A 153 5.69 -14.05 16.32
CA GLU A 153 4.94 -15.04 17.09
C GLU A 153 4.70 -16.34 16.29
N ILE A 154 4.48 -16.21 14.97
CA ILE A 154 4.02 -17.32 14.14
C ILE A 154 5.13 -18.05 13.40
N ASP A 155 6.34 -17.46 13.33
CA ASP A 155 7.47 -18.02 12.57
C ASP A 155 7.90 -19.39 13.09
N THR A 156 7.87 -19.60 14.41
CA THR A 156 8.19 -20.89 15.04
C THR A 156 7.26 -22.03 14.61
N PHE A 157 6.08 -21.72 14.05
CA PHE A 157 5.13 -22.70 13.51
C PHE A 157 5.27 -22.86 11.99
N GLY A 158 6.26 -22.23 11.36
CA GLY A 158 6.44 -22.23 9.90
C GLY A 158 5.30 -21.53 9.15
N ILE A 159 4.47 -20.74 9.84
CA ILE A 159 3.37 -19.98 9.24
C ILE A 159 3.94 -18.68 8.67
N LYS A 160 3.53 -18.32 7.44
CA LYS A 160 4.04 -17.12 6.76
C LYS A 160 2.92 -16.13 6.47
N ALA A 161 3.25 -14.84 6.47
CA ALA A 161 2.33 -13.79 6.07
C ALA A 161 3.01 -12.80 5.13
N THR A 162 2.26 -12.33 4.12
CA THR A 162 2.68 -11.26 3.21
C THR A 162 1.58 -10.21 3.11
N LEU A 163 1.99 -8.96 3.25
CA LEU A 163 1.22 -7.76 2.95
C LEU A 163 1.30 -7.49 1.45
N VAL A 164 0.15 -7.55 0.77
CA VAL A 164 0.01 -7.19 -0.63
C VAL A 164 -0.39 -5.72 -0.72
N GLU A 165 0.44 -4.91 -1.34
CA GLU A 165 0.34 -3.45 -1.34
C GLU A 165 0.13 -2.92 -2.76
N PRO A 166 -1.12 -2.97 -3.27
CA PRO A 166 -1.41 -2.45 -4.60
C PRO A 166 -1.49 -0.93 -4.60
N GLY A 167 -1.03 -0.36 -5.72
CA GLY A 167 -1.43 0.97 -6.16
C GLY A 167 -2.80 0.96 -6.84
N HIS A 168 -3.02 1.92 -7.75
CA HIS A 168 -4.20 1.95 -8.60
C HIS A 168 -4.14 0.79 -9.62
N MET A 169 -5.17 -0.06 -9.64
CA MET A 169 -5.28 -1.19 -10.56
C MET A 169 -6.46 -1.06 -11.52
N ARG A 170 -6.21 -1.33 -12.80
CA ARG A 170 -7.24 -1.46 -13.83
C ARG A 170 -7.98 -2.79 -13.67
N LEU A 171 -9.30 -2.76 -13.78
CA LEU A 171 -10.09 -3.96 -13.99
C LEU A 171 -9.93 -4.38 -15.46
N ASP A 172 -9.40 -5.57 -15.70
CA ASP A 172 -9.16 -6.04 -17.07
C ASP A 172 -10.40 -6.67 -17.72
N GLU A 173 -11.36 -7.14 -16.91
CA GLU A 173 -12.60 -7.78 -17.35
C GLU A 173 -13.81 -7.20 -16.59
N PRO A 174 -14.99 -7.10 -17.22
CA PRO A 174 -16.22 -6.70 -16.54
C PRO A 174 -16.58 -7.71 -15.45
N THR A 175 -16.62 -7.28 -14.19
CA THR A 175 -16.86 -8.16 -13.03
C THR A 175 -18.34 -8.33 -12.71
N GLY A 176 -19.22 -7.58 -13.38
CA GLY A 176 -20.65 -7.51 -13.05
C GLY A 176 -20.94 -6.82 -11.71
N LEU A 177 -19.92 -6.32 -11.01
CA LEU A 177 -20.02 -5.41 -9.87
C LEU A 177 -19.98 -3.94 -10.31
N ASP A 178 -19.61 -3.70 -11.57
CA ASP A 178 -19.21 -2.40 -12.07
C ASP A 178 -20.37 -1.40 -12.22
N ASP A 179 -21.64 -1.83 -12.15
CA ASP A 179 -22.78 -0.93 -12.41
C ASP A 179 -24.11 -1.24 -11.69
N LYS A 180 -24.13 -2.06 -10.61
CA LYS A 180 -25.41 -2.29 -9.89
C LYS A 180 -25.84 -1.17 -8.94
N ALA A 181 -25.09 -0.07 -8.89
CA ALA A 181 -25.53 1.19 -8.30
C ALA A 181 -26.07 2.15 -9.38
N ASN A 182 -26.90 1.67 -10.31
CA ASN A 182 -27.62 2.54 -11.23
C ASN A 182 -28.95 1.92 -11.68
N ASN A 183 -30.05 2.26 -11.02
CA ASN A 183 -31.35 2.27 -11.70
C ASN A 183 -31.75 3.73 -11.91
N GLY A 184 -31.20 4.29 -12.99
CA GLY A 184 -31.45 5.63 -13.49
C GLY A 184 -30.77 5.73 -14.86
N SER A 185 -31.54 5.45 -15.90
CA SER A 185 -31.14 5.33 -17.31
C SER A 185 -30.28 6.50 -17.80
N TYR A 186 -29.19 6.20 -18.52
CA TYR A 186 -28.66 7.13 -19.51
C TYR A 186 -28.65 6.43 -20.87
N HIS A 187 -29.55 6.88 -21.74
CA HIS A 187 -29.40 6.73 -23.18
C HIS A 187 -28.13 7.50 -23.59
N SER A 188 -27.28 6.83 -24.36
CA SER A 188 -26.16 7.46 -25.07
C SER A 188 -26.73 8.51 -26.05
N SER A 189 -26.43 9.78 -25.81
CA SER A 189 -26.45 10.81 -26.85
C SER A 189 -25.06 11.40 -26.95
N SER A 190 -24.41 11.14 -28.08
CA SER A 190 -23.19 11.78 -28.54
C SER A 190 -23.38 13.31 -28.63
N ASP A 191 -22.64 14.06 -27.82
CA ASP A 191 -22.43 15.50 -28.04
C ASP A 191 -20.94 15.85 -27.85
N PRO A 192 -20.23 16.29 -28.91
CA PRO A 192 -18.81 16.58 -28.86
C PRO A 192 -18.56 18.08 -28.68
N THR A 193 -18.63 18.60 -27.45
CA THR A 193 -18.18 19.98 -27.19
C THR A 193 -17.58 20.16 -25.79
N TYR A 194 -16.32 19.76 -25.60
CA TYR A 194 -15.41 20.45 -24.65
C TYR A 194 -13.95 20.11 -24.97
N PRO A 195 -13.07 21.09 -25.23
CA PRO A 195 -11.65 20.82 -25.39
C PRO A 195 -10.97 20.66 -24.02
N PRO A 196 -9.84 19.93 -23.93
CA PRO A 196 -9.11 19.75 -22.68
C PRO A 196 -8.50 21.09 -22.20
N PRO A 197 -8.37 21.32 -20.87
CA PRO A 197 -7.79 22.55 -20.35
C PRO A 197 -6.29 22.64 -20.68
N ALA A 198 -5.87 23.80 -21.19
CA ALA A 198 -4.48 24.12 -21.49
C ALA A 198 -3.66 24.32 -20.20
N LEU A 199 -2.39 23.88 -20.23
CA LEU A 199 -1.40 24.13 -19.18
C LEU A 199 -1.15 25.65 -19.04
N PRO A 200 -0.95 26.17 -17.81
CA PRO A 200 -0.77 27.60 -17.61
C PRO A 200 0.63 28.06 -18.08
N GLN A 201 0.65 29.08 -18.95
CA GLN A 201 1.85 29.87 -19.27
C GLN A 201 1.92 31.10 -18.34
N PRO A 202 3.13 31.54 -17.93
CA PRO A 202 3.30 32.67 -17.02
C PRO A 202 3.20 34.02 -17.75
N ASN A 203 2.71 35.03 -17.01
CA ASN A 203 2.57 36.45 -17.36
C ASN A 203 1.40 36.85 -18.28
N GLN A 204 0.30 37.31 -17.65
CA GLN A 204 -0.38 38.56 -18.03
C GLN A 204 -1.34 39.01 -16.91
N ALA A 205 -1.30 40.30 -16.58
CA ALA A 205 -2.07 40.93 -15.50
C ALA A 205 -3.56 41.09 -15.87
N PRO A 206 -4.50 41.07 -14.90
CA PRO A 206 -5.94 41.14 -15.19
C PRO A 206 -6.41 42.58 -15.40
N SER A 207 -7.17 42.83 -16.47
CA SER A 207 -7.90 44.09 -16.67
C SER A 207 -9.36 43.97 -16.23
N ASN A 208 -9.79 44.95 -15.43
CA ASN A 208 -11.11 45.06 -14.80
C ASN A 208 -12.20 45.49 -15.79
N LYS A 209 -13.37 44.82 -15.76
CA LYS A 209 -14.65 45.45 -16.10
C LYS A 209 -15.84 44.77 -15.39
N PRO A 210 -16.78 45.52 -14.77
CA PRO A 210 -17.87 44.97 -13.98
C PRO A 210 -19.09 44.56 -14.84
N PRO A 211 -19.98 43.67 -14.34
CA PRO A 211 -21.12 43.17 -15.10
C PRO A 211 -22.32 44.13 -15.03
N SER A 212 -23.03 44.28 -16.15
CA SER A 212 -24.31 44.98 -16.24
C SER A 212 -25.48 44.05 -15.92
N THR A 213 -26.34 44.52 -15.02
CA THR A 213 -27.63 43.96 -14.60
C THR A 213 -28.70 44.06 -15.69
N THR A 214 -29.50 43.00 -15.87
CA THR A 214 -30.96 43.11 -16.08
C THR A 214 -31.65 41.80 -15.72
N ASP A 215 -32.71 41.96 -14.94
CA ASP A 215 -33.63 40.97 -14.35
C ASP A 215 -34.24 39.96 -15.33
N THR A 216 -34.59 38.77 -14.83
CA THR A 216 -36.01 38.38 -14.64
C THR A 216 -36.07 37.18 -13.69
N ALA A 217 -36.79 37.36 -12.58
CA ALA A 217 -37.11 36.32 -11.61
C ALA A 217 -38.06 35.27 -12.20
N ALA A 218 -37.69 33.99 -12.10
CA ALA A 218 -38.61 32.88 -12.21
C ALA A 218 -38.31 31.88 -11.08
N ASN A 219 -39.28 31.77 -10.16
CA ASN A 219 -39.35 30.76 -9.12
C ASN A 219 -39.13 29.36 -9.70
N ASN A 220 -38.14 28.65 -9.19
CA ASN A 220 -38.18 27.20 -9.10
C ASN A 220 -37.48 26.75 -7.82
N THR A 221 -38.31 26.42 -6.83
CA THR A 221 -37.95 25.54 -5.72
C THR A 221 -37.54 24.18 -6.28
N SER A 222 -36.25 24.03 -6.54
CA SER A 222 -35.60 22.74 -6.77
C SER A 222 -34.74 22.44 -5.56
N THR A 223 -35.23 21.56 -4.70
CA THR A 223 -34.39 20.83 -3.75
C THR A 223 -33.35 20.06 -4.55
N THR A 224 -32.17 20.64 -4.73
CA THR A 224 -31.01 19.97 -5.32
C THR A 224 -30.49 18.93 -4.31
N ALA A 225 -31.19 17.81 -4.20
CA ALA A 225 -30.60 16.61 -3.65
C ALA A 225 -29.43 16.24 -4.59
N HIS A 226 -28.20 16.44 -4.12
CA HIS A 226 -27.03 15.98 -4.85
C HIS A 226 -27.18 14.49 -5.14
N PRO A 227 -26.98 14.02 -6.39
CA PRO A 227 -27.04 12.60 -6.70
C PRO A 227 -25.98 11.86 -5.87
N PRO A 228 -26.26 10.62 -5.41
CA PRO A 228 -25.32 9.86 -4.60
C PRO A 228 -24.03 9.65 -5.39
N LEU A 229 -22.89 9.96 -4.76
CA LEU A 229 -21.59 9.84 -5.39
C LEU A 229 -21.29 8.35 -5.65
N ARG A 230 -20.93 8.05 -6.90
CA ARG A 230 -20.67 6.68 -7.37
C ARG A 230 -19.46 6.07 -6.63
N ARG A 231 -19.50 4.75 -6.47
CA ARG A 231 -18.40 3.95 -5.94
C ARG A 231 -17.24 3.94 -6.94
N TYR A 232 -16.02 4.23 -6.48
CA TYR A 232 -14.80 4.03 -7.28
C TYR A 232 -14.05 2.83 -6.72
N GLY A 233 -14.17 1.68 -7.39
CA GLY A 233 -13.64 0.42 -6.87
C GLY A 233 -14.20 0.13 -5.47
N HIS A 234 -13.34 0.11 -4.46
CA HIS A 234 -13.71 -0.08 -3.05
C HIS A 234 -13.77 1.24 -2.25
N PHE A 235 -13.76 2.41 -2.91
CA PHE A 235 -13.83 3.72 -2.25
C PHE A 235 -15.19 4.40 -2.44
N PHE A 236 -15.66 5.03 -1.36
CA PHE A 236 -16.77 5.98 -1.37
C PHE A 236 -16.24 7.40 -1.37
N VAL A 237 -16.79 8.29 -2.20
CA VAL A 237 -16.42 9.71 -2.19
C VAL A 237 -17.51 10.49 -1.47
N LYS A 238 -17.16 11.28 -0.45
CA LYS A 238 -18.13 12.17 0.21
C LYS A 238 -18.23 13.51 -0.49
N PRO A 239 -19.40 14.18 -0.45
CA PRO A 239 -19.49 15.59 -0.82
C PRO A 239 -18.64 16.44 0.12
N PRO A 240 -17.87 17.41 -0.39
CA PRO A 240 -17.13 18.32 0.47
C PRO A 240 -18.08 19.26 1.22
N SER A 241 -17.78 19.56 2.48
CA SER A 241 -18.45 20.64 3.21
C SER A 241 -17.99 22.02 2.69
N HIS A 242 -18.67 23.10 3.12
CA HIS A 242 -18.41 24.45 2.60
C HIS A 242 -16.93 24.89 2.65
N PRO A 243 -16.16 24.70 3.75
CA PRO A 243 -14.73 25.03 3.79
C PRO A 243 -13.88 24.25 2.76
N TYR A 244 -14.32 23.04 2.41
CA TYR A 244 -13.64 22.15 1.47
C TYR A 244 -14.32 22.11 0.10
N ALA A 245 -15.26 22.99 -0.20
CA ALA A 245 -15.97 23.04 -1.48
C ALA A 245 -15.16 23.75 -2.58
N THR A 246 -13.83 23.56 -2.57
CA THR A 246 -12.93 24.12 -3.59
C THR A 246 -12.54 23.04 -4.60
N PRO A 247 -12.19 23.41 -5.85
CA PRO A 247 -11.68 22.44 -6.81
C PRO A 247 -10.49 21.64 -6.26
N HIS A 248 -9.61 22.26 -5.47
CA HIS A 248 -8.39 21.61 -4.98
C HIS A 248 -8.58 20.78 -3.71
N ALA A 249 -9.77 20.79 -3.11
CA ALA A 249 -10.05 19.99 -1.93
C ALA A 249 -9.96 18.48 -2.22
N PRO A 250 -9.69 17.63 -1.20
CA PRO A 250 -9.45 16.20 -1.41
C PRO A 250 -10.56 15.48 -2.18
N ALA A 251 -11.84 15.73 -1.85
CA ALA A 251 -12.96 15.14 -2.57
C ALA A 251 -13.05 15.60 -4.03
N GLY A 252 -12.74 16.87 -4.31
CA GLY A 252 -12.68 17.41 -5.68
C GLY A 252 -11.50 16.84 -6.47
N HIS A 253 -10.33 16.76 -5.84
CA HIS A 253 -9.13 16.15 -6.41
C HIS A 253 -9.36 14.67 -6.73
N ALA A 254 -9.89 13.91 -5.80
CA ALA A 254 -10.19 12.49 -6.00
C ALA A 254 -11.16 12.25 -7.15
N ARG A 255 -12.22 13.06 -7.29
CA ARG A 255 -13.12 12.95 -8.45
C ARG A 255 -12.39 13.14 -9.77
N ARG A 256 -11.47 14.11 -9.85
CA ARG A 256 -10.65 14.32 -11.04
C ARG A 256 -9.68 13.18 -11.30
N VAL A 257 -9.00 12.70 -10.25
CA VAL A 257 -8.07 11.58 -10.35
C VAL A 257 -8.80 10.33 -10.82
N VAL A 258 -9.98 10.04 -10.28
CA VAL A 258 -10.83 8.92 -10.73
C VAL A 258 -11.22 9.06 -12.20
N GLN A 259 -11.70 10.24 -12.62
CA GLN A 259 -12.06 10.52 -14.01
C GLN A 259 -10.86 10.43 -14.96
N TRP A 260 -9.68 10.85 -14.51
CA TRP A 260 -8.45 10.81 -15.29
C TRP A 260 -7.84 9.41 -15.36
N LEU A 261 -7.84 8.67 -14.24
CA LEU A 261 -7.25 7.35 -14.14
C LEU A 261 -8.00 6.33 -14.99
N ALA A 262 -9.34 6.37 -15.01
CA ALA A 262 -10.23 5.54 -15.83
C ALA A 262 -9.54 4.24 -16.36
N ASP A 263 -9.29 4.17 -17.67
CA ASP A 263 -8.64 3.05 -18.35
C ASP A 263 -7.12 3.18 -18.48
N ARG A 264 -6.52 4.22 -17.90
CA ARG A 264 -5.09 4.58 -18.03
C ARG A 264 -4.19 3.94 -16.98
N GLN A 265 -4.74 3.07 -16.15
CA GLN A 265 -3.98 2.39 -15.11
C GLN A 265 -3.10 1.27 -15.72
N PRO A 266 -1.77 1.31 -15.56
CA PRO A 266 -0.88 0.32 -16.16
C PRO A 266 -0.91 -1.04 -15.44
N THR A 267 -1.30 -1.04 -14.17
CA THR A 267 -1.32 -2.24 -13.33
C THR A 267 -2.63 -2.99 -13.55
N SER A 268 -2.52 -4.19 -14.13
CA SER A 268 -3.65 -5.09 -14.40
C SER A 268 -4.04 -5.86 -13.13
N ALA A 269 -5.34 -5.91 -12.82
CA ALA A 269 -5.88 -6.71 -11.72
C ALA A 269 -5.66 -8.22 -11.95
N VAL A 270 -5.79 -8.71 -13.19
CA VAL A 270 -5.56 -10.12 -13.54
C VAL A 270 -4.09 -10.50 -13.35
N LYS A 271 -3.16 -9.69 -13.89
CA LYS A 271 -1.72 -9.90 -13.68
C LYS A 271 -1.33 -9.82 -12.20
N SER A 272 -1.96 -8.91 -11.45
CA SER A 272 -1.76 -8.79 -10.01
C SER A 272 -2.24 -10.05 -9.27
N ALA A 273 -3.39 -10.60 -9.64
CA ALA A 273 -3.90 -11.85 -9.09
C ALA A 273 -2.97 -13.04 -9.40
N GLU A 274 -2.38 -13.08 -10.59
CA GLU A 274 -1.39 -14.10 -10.96
C GLU A 274 -0.13 -14.01 -10.09
N LEU A 275 0.40 -12.81 -9.84
CA LEU A 275 1.53 -12.62 -8.92
C LEU A 275 1.19 -13.05 -7.48
N VAL A 276 -0.01 -12.73 -7.00
CA VAL A 276 -0.48 -13.16 -5.67
C VAL A 276 -0.65 -14.68 -5.60
N TRP A 277 -1.11 -15.31 -6.68
CA TRP A 277 -1.19 -16.77 -6.78
C TRP A 277 0.19 -17.42 -6.74
N GLN A 278 1.17 -16.88 -7.49
CA GLN A 278 2.56 -17.34 -7.46
C GLN A 278 3.17 -17.17 -6.06
N LEU A 279 2.91 -16.04 -5.40
CA LEU A 279 3.34 -15.75 -4.04
C LEU A 279 2.84 -16.79 -3.03
N GLY A 280 1.61 -17.29 -3.22
CA GLY A 280 1.05 -18.38 -2.41
C GLY A 280 1.88 -19.67 -2.44
N HIS A 281 2.65 -19.89 -3.51
CA HIS A 281 3.52 -21.05 -3.70
C HIS A 281 5.00 -20.73 -3.40
N CYS A 282 5.33 -19.48 -3.07
CA CYS A 282 6.69 -19.08 -2.78
C CYS A 282 7.16 -19.67 -1.45
N ARG A 283 8.32 -20.36 -1.44
CA ARG A 283 8.87 -20.97 -0.22
C ARG A 283 9.20 -19.92 0.84
N PHE A 284 9.82 -18.81 0.41
CA PHE A 284 10.26 -17.70 1.25
C PHE A 284 9.65 -16.39 0.75
N PRO A 285 8.36 -16.16 1.02
CA PRO A 285 7.70 -14.96 0.53
C PRO A 285 8.21 -13.72 1.30
N PRO A 286 8.30 -12.54 0.66
CA PRO A 286 8.61 -11.29 1.35
C PRO A 286 7.48 -10.91 2.32
N LEU A 287 7.79 -10.05 3.30
CA LEU A 287 6.74 -9.44 4.14
C LEU A 287 5.86 -8.48 3.33
N ARG A 288 6.41 -7.71 2.39
CA ARG A 288 5.67 -6.73 1.58
C ARG A 288 5.84 -7.02 0.09
N LEU A 289 4.75 -7.05 -0.66
CA LEU A 289 4.72 -7.12 -2.12
C LEU A 289 4.00 -5.88 -2.68
N LEU A 290 4.78 -4.93 -3.19
CA LEU A 290 4.28 -3.74 -3.89
C LEU A 290 3.82 -4.14 -5.30
N LEU A 291 2.57 -3.82 -5.65
CA LEU A 291 2.01 -4.13 -6.97
C LEU A 291 1.82 -2.85 -7.81
N GLY A 292 2.66 -2.73 -8.84
CA GLY A 292 2.69 -1.62 -9.80
C GLY A 292 3.90 -0.70 -9.60
N SER A 293 4.45 -0.16 -10.70
CA SER A 293 5.61 0.74 -10.66
C SER A 293 5.37 1.96 -9.80
N PHE A 294 4.19 2.59 -9.93
CA PHE A 294 3.80 3.73 -9.09
C PHE A 294 3.77 3.39 -7.59
N ALA A 295 3.36 2.17 -7.22
CA ALA A 295 3.39 1.73 -5.83
C ALA A 295 4.82 1.64 -5.32
N VAL A 296 5.70 1.03 -6.11
CA VAL A 296 7.14 0.92 -5.81
C VAL A 296 7.79 2.28 -5.64
N GLU A 297 7.59 3.18 -6.60
CA GLU A 297 8.16 4.53 -6.59
C GLU A 297 7.63 5.35 -5.40
N SER A 298 6.31 5.37 -5.18
CA SER A 298 5.71 6.18 -4.11
C SER A 298 6.20 5.76 -2.72
N VAL A 299 6.28 4.46 -2.45
CA VAL A 299 6.76 3.95 -1.16
C VAL A 299 8.26 4.22 -1.01
N ARG A 300 9.06 4.02 -2.06
CA ARG A 300 10.50 4.34 -2.05
C ARG A 300 10.74 5.82 -1.72
N ASP A 301 10.03 6.72 -2.39
CA ASP A 301 10.21 8.17 -2.19
C ASP A 301 9.81 8.59 -0.78
N ARG A 302 8.75 8.00 -0.22
CA ARG A 302 8.38 8.27 1.17
C ARG A 302 9.42 7.78 2.15
N LEU A 303 9.94 6.56 1.99
CA LEU A 303 10.98 6.03 2.88
C LEU A 303 12.24 6.90 2.82
N LYS A 304 12.61 7.39 1.64
CA LYS A 304 13.69 8.36 1.48
C LYS A 304 13.42 9.66 2.24
N SER A 305 12.23 10.25 2.04
CA SER A 305 11.82 11.47 2.76
C SER A 305 11.80 11.30 4.27
N ILE A 306 11.33 10.16 4.80
CA ILE A 306 11.37 9.86 6.24
C ILE A 306 12.81 9.76 6.73
N THR A 307 13.68 9.10 5.96
CA THR A 307 15.10 8.95 6.31
C THR A 307 15.78 10.32 6.37
N GLU A 308 15.55 11.17 5.36
CA GLU A 308 16.06 12.56 5.33
C GLU A 308 15.56 13.35 6.55
N GLU A 309 14.26 13.26 6.88
CA GLU A 309 13.69 13.91 8.07
C GLU A 309 14.38 13.41 9.36
N ILE A 310 14.60 12.11 9.51
CA ILE A 310 15.32 11.57 10.67
C ILE A 310 16.75 12.14 10.74
N GLU A 311 17.47 12.15 9.62
CA GLU A 311 18.85 12.64 9.57
C GLU A 311 18.94 14.15 9.88
N ASP A 312 17.97 14.94 9.44
CA ASP A 312 17.86 16.37 9.71
C ASP A 312 17.61 16.69 11.19
N TRP A 313 16.98 15.78 11.93
CA TRP A 313 16.54 16.02 13.31
C TRP A 313 17.19 15.09 14.37
N LYS A 314 18.08 14.17 13.97
CA LYS A 314 18.67 13.14 14.87
C LYS A 314 19.40 13.67 16.10
N PHE A 315 19.89 14.91 16.05
CA PHE A 315 20.61 15.54 17.16
C PHE A 315 19.69 16.10 18.24
N LEU A 316 18.36 16.12 18.03
CA LEU A 316 17.38 16.54 19.03
C LEU A 316 17.00 15.41 20.01
N HIS A 317 18.00 14.80 20.63
CA HIS A 317 17.81 13.83 21.72
C HIS A 317 18.82 14.07 22.85
N PHE A 318 18.47 13.72 24.08
CA PHE A 318 19.45 13.74 25.17
C PHE A 318 20.39 12.54 25.06
N PRO A 319 21.72 12.73 25.16
CA PRO A 319 22.64 11.60 25.25
C PRO A 319 22.28 10.76 26.49
N VAL A 320 22.26 9.44 26.32
CA VAL A 320 22.12 8.51 27.45
C VAL A 320 23.35 8.70 28.34
N GLY A 321 23.13 9.12 29.60
CA GLY A 321 24.15 9.69 30.47
C GLY A 321 25.47 8.91 30.51
N GLY A 322 26.57 9.61 30.18
CA GLY A 322 27.90 9.22 30.63
C GLY A 322 27.94 9.40 32.14
N GLY A 323 28.11 8.29 32.87
CA GLY A 323 28.17 8.29 34.32
C GLY A 323 29.18 9.29 34.87
N GLU A 324 28.81 9.86 36.00
CA GLU A 324 29.68 10.55 36.93
C GLU A 324 30.91 9.67 37.23
N GLY A 325 32.01 9.95 36.55
CA GLY A 325 33.36 9.54 36.95
C GLY A 325 34.07 10.77 37.51
N GLY A 326 33.79 11.09 38.77
CA GLY A 326 34.52 12.13 39.47
C GLY A 326 35.97 11.70 39.71
N GLU A 327 36.92 12.46 39.20
CA GLU A 327 38.22 12.65 39.86
C GLU A 327 38.53 14.15 39.88
N GLY A 328 38.41 14.72 41.08
CA GLY A 328 38.95 16.02 41.40
C GLY A 328 40.44 15.93 41.73
N GLY A 329 41.16 17.03 41.43
CA GLY A 329 42.53 17.29 41.83
C GLY A 329 43.41 17.53 40.60
N GLY A 330 44.12 18.64 40.44
CA GLY A 330 44.38 19.78 41.28
C GLY A 330 45.63 20.47 40.74
N GLY A 331 45.55 21.78 40.45
CA GLY A 331 46.67 22.71 40.56
C GLY A 331 47.66 22.88 39.39
N LYS A 332 47.85 24.18 39.07
CA LYS A 332 49.09 24.86 38.58
C LYS A 332 49.53 24.58 37.14
N SER A 333 50.18 25.46 36.38
CA SER A 333 50.47 26.91 36.37
C SER A 333 51.45 27.14 35.21
N GLY A 334 51.36 28.26 34.49
CA GLY A 334 52.40 28.75 33.54
C GLY A 334 52.33 28.07 32.15
N GLY A 335 52.52 28.73 31.01
CA GLY A 335 53.25 29.96 30.67
C GLY A 335 54.20 29.63 29.51
N SER A 336 54.29 30.51 28.50
CA SER A 336 55.16 30.46 27.29
C SER A 336 54.74 29.44 26.19
N GLY A 337 54.83 29.67 24.88
CA GLY A 337 55.45 30.73 24.09
C GLY A 337 56.42 30.15 23.04
N LYS A 338 56.07 30.30 21.74
CA LYS A 338 56.90 30.28 20.51
C LYS A 338 57.44 28.97 19.86
N GLY A 339 57.27 28.95 18.52
CA GLY A 339 58.19 28.43 17.46
C GLY A 339 58.18 26.91 17.24
N GLY A 340 58.25 26.32 16.04
CA GLY A 340 58.60 26.74 14.67
C GLY A 340 59.37 25.59 13.98
N ALA A 341 59.24 25.44 12.65
CA ALA A 341 59.97 24.56 11.70
C ALA A 341 59.64 23.03 11.77
N GLU A 342 59.17 22.35 10.71
CA GLU A 342 59.73 22.00 9.37
C GLU A 342 60.60 20.72 9.34
N GLU A 343 60.58 20.05 8.18
CA GLU A 343 61.20 18.77 7.71
C GLU A 343 60.35 17.50 7.92
N GLU A 344 59.68 16.98 6.88
CA GLU A 344 60.14 16.20 5.70
C GLU A 344 60.54 14.75 6.04
N ASP A 345 59.80 13.79 5.46
CA ASP A 345 60.38 12.65 4.75
C ASP A 345 59.28 12.00 3.88
N GLY A 346 59.60 11.86 2.59
CA GLY A 346 58.74 11.33 1.54
C GLY A 346 58.99 9.87 1.22
N ASP A 347 58.06 9.32 0.44
CA ASP A 347 58.22 8.32 -0.64
C ASP A 347 56.77 7.94 -1.03
N GLY A 348 56.29 8.01 -2.27
CA GLY A 348 56.95 8.02 -3.58
C GLY A 348 56.19 7.05 -4.49
N MET A 349 55.93 7.48 -5.73
CA MET A 349 55.31 6.77 -6.89
C MET A 349 53.77 6.68 -6.92
N GLU A 350 53.04 7.53 -7.66
CA GLU A 350 52.94 7.66 -9.14
C GLU A 350 52.39 6.38 -9.80
N GLY A 351 51.40 6.36 -10.68
CA GLY A 351 50.70 7.42 -11.44
C GLY A 351 50.19 6.80 -12.76
N LEU A 352 49.41 7.59 -13.50
CA LEU A 352 49.05 7.46 -14.93
C LEU A 352 47.80 6.61 -15.23
N GLY A 353 46.80 7.09 -15.99
CA GLY A 353 46.70 8.34 -16.74
C GLY A 353 45.31 8.47 -17.38
N GLU A 354 44.85 9.71 -17.48
CA GLU A 354 43.80 10.14 -18.40
C GLU A 354 44.39 10.20 -19.81
N ASP A 355 43.66 9.72 -20.82
CA ASP A 355 43.87 10.07 -22.22
C ASP A 355 42.52 10.53 -22.79
N GLU A 356 42.42 11.85 -23.06
CA GLU A 356 41.53 12.43 -24.05
C GLU A 356 42.28 12.57 -25.39
N GLU A 357 41.59 12.23 -26.47
CA GLU A 357 41.64 12.73 -27.88
C GLU A 357 41.15 11.55 -28.75
N GLY A 358 40.20 11.62 -29.67
CA GLY A 358 39.63 12.67 -30.50
C GLY A 358 39.40 12.03 -31.89
N GLY A 359 38.23 12.18 -32.52
CA GLY A 359 38.07 11.76 -33.93
C GLY A 359 36.67 11.38 -34.40
N ALA A 360 36.16 12.20 -35.33
CA ALA A 360 34.86 12.22 -36.02
C ALA A 360 34.42 10.98 -36.85
N GLY A 361 33.11 10.94 -37.16
CA GLY A 361 32.49 10.20 -38.27
C GLY A 361 31.08 9.66 -37.92
N GLU A 362 30.00 10.43 -37.99
CA GLU A 362 29.09 10.63 -39.15
C GLU A 362 27.93 9.60 -39.27
N GLU A 363 26.74 10.13 -39.57
CA GLU A 363 25.52 9.52 -40.17
C GLU A 363 24.42 8.87 -39.30
N GLY A 364 23.18 9.37 -39.50
CA GLY A 364 21.98 8.51 -39.61
C GLY A 364 20.75 8.86 -38.78
N GLU A 365 19.73 9.45 -39.42
CA GLU A 365 18.32 9.57 -38.99
C GLU A 365 17.71 8.25 -38.46
N VAL A 366 16.77 8.31 -37.49
CA VAL A 366 15.30 8.12 -37.63
C VAL A 366 14.60 8.61 -36.36
#